data_AF-A0A6I5ZMP1-F1
#
_entry.id   AF-A0A6I5ZMP1-F1
#
_cell.length_a   1.000
_cell.length_b   1.000
_cell.length_c   1.000
_cell.angle_alpha   90.00
_cell.angle_beta   90.00
_cell.angle_gamma   90.00
#
_symmetry.space_group_name_H-M   'P 1'
#
loop_
_entity.id
_entity.type
_entity.pdbx_description
1 polymer ?
#
loop_
_entity_poly.entity_id
_entity_poly.type
_entity_poly.pdbx_seq_one_letter_code
_entity_poly.pdbx_strand_id
1 'polypeptide(L)'
;MPQFEIGDRFMALAKTSKIQHVCQPNAILTFKEYLLDYAGPATRKAGEAAIREHLAQIPNAAIRAETERRLERIAAGERDLYF
;
A
#
# COMPACT_ATOMS: atom_id res chain seq x y z
N MET A 1 -13.31 -26.21 -19.24
CA MET A 1 -12.15 -25.31 -19.48
C MET A 1 -12.34 -24.11 -18.57
N PRO A 2 -11.57 -23.91 -17.49
CA PRO A 2 -11.77 -22.78 -16.61
C PRO A 2 -11.23 -21.51 -17.26
N GLN A 3 -12.05 -20.47 -17.21
CA GLN A 3 -11.94 -19.15 -17.81
C GLN A 3 -10.73 -18.39 -17.24
N PHE A 4 -9.89 -17.79 -18.11
CA PHE A 4 -8.76 -16.94 -17.73
C PHE A 4 -9.26 -15.56 -17.25
N GLU A 5 -9.91 -15.50 -16.09
CA GLU A 5 -10.59 -14.27 -15.60
C GLU A 5 -9.66 -13.25 -14.92
N ILE A 6 -8.37 -13.57 -14.74
CA ILE A 6 -7.43 -12.66 -14.08
C ILE A 6 -7.01 -11.54 -15.05
N GLY A 7 -6.79 -11.84 -16.33
CA GLY A 7 -6.28 -10.88 -17.32
C GLY A 7 -7.26 -9.75 -17.68
N ASP A 8 -8.52 -10.09 -17.97
CA ASP A 8 -9.51 -9.10 -18.42
C ASP A 8 -9.99 -8.18 -17.30
N ARG A 9 -10.06 -8.67 -16.06
CA ARG A 9 -10.38 -7.83 -14.88
C ARG A 9 -9.21 -6.90 -14.54
N PHE A 10 -7.97 -7.33 -14.72
CA PHE A 10 -6.78 -6.50 -14.53
C PHE A 10 -6.69 -5.38 -15.58
N MET A 11 -6.98 -5.69 -16.85
CA MET A 11 -6.95 -4.71 -17.94
C MET A 11 -8.07 -3.67 -17.84
N ALA A 12 -9.25 -4.05 -17.32
CA ALA A 12 -10.34 -3.10 -17.03
C ALA A 12 -9.98 -2.12 -15.90
N LEU A 13 -9.27 -2.59 -14.87
CA LEU A 13 -8.77 -1.77 -13.77
C LEU A 13 -7.59 -0.87 -14.18
N ALA A 14 -6.73 -1.31 -15.10
CA ALA A 14 -5.58 -0.54 -15.58
C ALA A 14 -5.97 0.59 -16.56
N LYS A 15 -7.06 0.40 -17.32
CA LYS A 15 -7.59 1.42 -18.24
C LYS A 15 -8.42 2.50 -17.58
N THR A 16 -8.92 2.26 -16.36
CA THR A 16 -9.56 3.30 -15.57
C THR A 16 -8.53 3.84 -14.61
N SER A 17 -8.37 5.15 -14.49
CA SER A 17 -7.50 5.82 -13.52
C SER A 17 -7.93 5.60 -12.05
N LYS A 18 -8.46 4.43 -11.73
CA LYS A 18 -8.92 3.95 -10.43
C LYS A 18 -7.97 2.96 -9.78
N ILE A 19 -7.01 2.39 -10.52
CA ILE A 19 -6.01 1.47 -9.94
C ILE A 19 -5.12 2.14 -8.89
N GLN A 20 -4.89 3.45 -9.02
CA GLN A 20 -4.14 4.24 -8.04
C GLN A 20 -4.85 4.26 -6.68
N HIS A 21 -6.20 4.18 -6.63
CA HIS A 21 -6.94 4.20 -5.38
C HIS A 21 -6.88 2.90 -4.58
N VAL A 22 -6.52 1.78 -5.21
CA VAL A 22 -6.50 0.45 -4.57
C VAL A 22 -5.08 -0.06 -4.40
N CYS A 23 -4.20 0.15 -5.39
CA CYS A 23 -2.81 -0.32 -5.33
C CYS A 23 -1.95 0.51 -4.38
N GLN A 24 -2.19 1.82 -4.27
CA GLN A 24 -1.34 2.74 -3.52
C GLN A 24 -1.36 2.51 -2.00
N PRO A 25 -2.51 2.34 -1.32
CA PRO A 25 -2.51 2.03 0.11
C PRO A 25 -1.92 0.64 0.42
N ASN A 26 -2.23 -0.38 -0.38
CA ASN A 26 -1.65 -1.72 -0.20
C ASN A 26 -0.14 -1.74 -0.44
N ALA A 27 0.36 -1.00 -1.45
CA ALA A 27 1.79 -0.86 -1.70
C ALA A 27 2.51 -0.18 -0.52
N ILE A 28 1.89 0.82 0.10
CA ILE A 28 2.45 1.50 1.29
C ILE A 28 2.57 0.51 2.47
N LEU A 29 1.56 -0.34 2.70
CA LEU A 29 1.59 -1.33 3.78
C LEU A 29 2.69 -2.37 3.56
N THR A 30 2.75 -3.00 2.38
CA THR A 30 3.80 -3.98 2.05
C THR A 30 5.20 -3.37 2.08
N PHE A 31 5.34 -2.12 1.62
CA PHE A 31 6.62 -1.42 1.70
C PHE A 31 7.04 -1.16 3.15
N LYS A 32 6.09 -0.79 4.04
CA LYS A 32 6.39 -0.64 5.47
C LYS A 32 6.86 -1.95 6.09
N GLU A 33 6.21 -3.07 5.77
CA GLU A 33 6.64 -4.40 6.23
C GLU A 33 8.07 -4.71 5.79
N TYR A 34 8.39 -4.49 4.51
CA TYR A 34 9.76 -4.63 4.00
C TYR A 34 10.77 -3.75 4.77
N LEU A 35 10.42 -2.50 5.06
CA LEU A 35 11.28 -1.59 5.80
C LEU A 35 11.51 -2.01 7.26
N LEU A 36 10.56 -2.71 7.88
CA LEU A 36 10.71 -3.22 9.23
C LEU A 36 11.57 -4.48 9.29
N ASP A 37 11.41 -5.37 8.31
CA ASP A 37 12.05 -6.69 8.32
C ASP A 37 13.46 -6.71 7.71
N TYR A 38 13.68 -5.90 6.66
CA TYR A 38 14.88 -6.03 5.83
C TYR A 38 15.70 -4.75 5.70
N ALA A 39 15.12 -3.57 5.96
CA ALA A 39 15.82 -2.32 5.72
C ALA A 39 16.71 -1.90 6.91
N GLY A 40 17.94 -1.49 6.59
CA GLY A 40 18.83 -0.83 7.54
C GLY A 40 18.32 0.57 7.96
N PRO A 41 18.91 1.19 9.00
CA PRO A 41 18.41 2.44 9.58
C PRO A 41 18.29 3.61 8.59
N ALA A 42 19.26 3.75 7.68
CA ALA A 42 19.27 4.79 6.66
C ALA A 42 18.14 4.60 5.62
N THR A 43 17.99 3.37 5.11
CA THR A 43 16.94 3.00 4.16
C THR A 43 15.56 3.11 4.77
N ARG A 44 15.40 2.71 6.03
CA ARG A 44 14.15 2.87 6.78
C ARG A 44 13.73 4.33 6.91
N LYS A 45 14.65 5.22 7.26
CA LYS A 45 14.37 6.66 7.34
C LYS A 45 13.94 7.26 6.00
N ALA A 46 14.61 6.88 4.92
CA ALA A 46 14.24 7.31 3.56
C ALA A 46 12.87 6.75 3.14
N GLY A 47 12.63 5.47 3.41
CA GLY A 47 11.35 4.82 3.11
C GLY A 47 10.18 5.39 3.91
N GLU A 48 10.37 5.75 5.18
CA GLU A 48 9.35 6.43 5.99
C GLU A 48 9.03 7.85 5.50
N ALA A 49 10.01 8.55 4.90
CA ALA A 49 9.73 9.82 4.22
C ALA A 49 8.88 9.59 2.97
N ALA A 50 9.22 8.61 2.14
CA ALA A 50 8.46 8.26 0.93
C ALA A 50 7.02 7.82 1.26
N ILE A 51 6.83 7.01 2.31
CA ILE A 51 5.49 6.60 2.77
C ILE A 51 4.63 7.81 3.12
N ARG A 52 5.17 8.80 3.84
CA ARG A 52 4.43 10.02 4.21
C ARG A 52 4.04 10.85 3.00
N GLU A 53 4.93 10.98 2.03
CA GLU A 53 4.64 11.69 0.78
C GLU A 53 3.52 11.00 -0.01
N HIS A 54 3.59 9.67 -0.15
CA HIS A 54 2.56 8.91 -0.86
C HIS A 54 1.23 8.83 -0.11
N LEU A 55 1.22 8.81 1.22
CA LEU A 55 0.00 8.95 2.03
C LEU A 55 -0.69 10.28 1.76
N ALA A 56 0.06 11.38 1.68
CA ALA A 56 -0.48 12.70 1.37
C ALA A 56 -1.10 12.79 -0.03
N GLN A 57 -0.61 11.98 -0.97
CA GLN A 57 -1.14 11.87 -2.33
C GLN A 57 -2.46 11.08 -2.40
N ILE A 58 -2.88 10.36 -1.35
CA ILE A 58 -4.18 9.68 -1.31
C ILE A 58 -5.29 10.73 -1.19
N PRO A 59 -6.15 10.91 -2.21
CA PRO A 59 -7.15 11.97 -2.21
C PRO A 59 -8.33 11.67 -1.29
N ASN A 60 -8.56 10.39 -0.95
CA ASN A 60 -9.62 9.98 -0.05
C ASN A 60 -9.11 9.99 1.41
N ALA A 61 -9.59 10.96 2.19
CA ALA A 61 -9.21 11.12 3.60
C ALA A 61 -9.56 9.91 4.48
N ALA A 62 -10.65 9.20 4.18
CA ALA A 62 -11.04 8.00 4.93
C ALA A 62 -10.06 6.85 4.69
N ILE A 63 -9.64 6.63 3.44
CA ILE A 63 -8.64 5.61 3.09
C ILE A 63 -7.26 5.99 3.66
N ARG A 64 -6.89 7.28 3.62
CA ARG A 64 -5.64 7.75 4.21
C ARG A 64 -5.58 7.49 5.71
N ALA A 65 -6.62 7.88 6.45
CA ALA A 65 -6.70 7.65 7.90
C ALA A 65 -6.68 6.15 8.25
N GLU A 66 -7.34 5.31 7.46
CA GLU A 66 -7.32 3.87 7.66
C GLU A 66 -5.93 3.27 7.36
N THR A 67 -5.24 3.78 6.33
CA THR A 67 -3.88 3.35 6.00
C THR A 67 -2.90 3.77 7.10
N GLU A 68 -3.04 4.96 7.67
CA GLU A 68 -2.26 5.42 8.84
C GLU A 68 -2.48 4.51 10.05
N ARG A 69 -3.74 4.19 10.40
CA ARG A 69 -4.04 3.23 11.48
C ARG A 69 -3.40 1.86 11.26
N ARG A 70 -3.41 1.36 10.03
CA ARG A 70 -2.80 0.07 9.71
C ARG A 70 -1.27 0.13 9.75
N LEU A 71 -0.66 1.24 9.33
CA LEU A 71 0.78 1.45 9.47
C LEU A 71 1.22 1.48 10.94
N GLU A 72 0.41 2.04 11.83
CA GLU A 72 0.65 1.99 13.29
C GLU A 72 0.57 0.56 13.82
N ARG A 73 -0.43 -0.22 13.40
CA ARG A 73 -0.55 -1.64 13.75
C ARG A 73 0.64 -2.47 13.24
N ILE A 74 1.10 -2.20 12.02
CA ILE A 74 2.32 -2.81 11.47
C ILE A 74 3.56 -2.43 12.28
N ALA A 75 3.67 -1.18 12.71
CA ALA A 75 4.75 -0.75 13.60
C ALA A 75 4.68 -1.39 15.00
N ALA A 76 3.47 -1.71 15.48
CA ALA A 76 3.24 -2.44 16.72
C ALA A 76 3.49 -3.97 16.60
N GLY A 77 3.77 -4.47 15.39
CA GLY A 77 4.12 -5.86 15.12
C GLY A 77 2.98 -6.72 14.57
N GLU A 78 1.81 -6.14 14.27
CA GLU A 78 0.75 -6.84 13.53
C GLU A 78 1.14 -6.97 12.05
N ARG A 79 0.96 -8.15 11.46
CA ARG A 79 1.30 -8.42 10.05
C ARG A 79 0.07 -8.86 9.26
N ASP A 80 0.16 -8.79 7.94
CA ASP A 80 -0.86 -9.34 7.01
C ASP A 80 -2.16 -8.51 6.96
N LEU A 81 -2.04 -7.18 6.88
CA LEU A 81 -3.17 -6.25 6.74
C LEU A 81 -3.35 -5.83 5.27
N TYR A 82 -4.46 -6.23 4.67
CA TYR A 82 -4.85 -5.86 3.30
C TYR A 82 -6.21 -5.15 3.27
N PHE A 83 -6.40 -4.27 2.28
CA PHE A 83 -7.70 -3.66 1.95
C PHE A 83 -8.55 -4.55 1.06
#